data_AF-A0A4V6RRA8-F1
#
_entry.id   AF-A0A4V6RRA8-F1
#
_cell.length_a   1.000
_cell.length_b   1.000
_cell.length_c   1.000
_cell.angle_alpha   90.00
_cell.angle_beta   90.00
_cell.angle_gamma   90.00
#
_symmetry.space_group_name_H-M   'P 1'
#
loop_
_entity.id
_entity.type
_entity.pdbx_description
1 polymer ?
#
loop_
_entity_poly.entity_id
_entity_poly.type
_entity_poly.pdbx_seq_one_letter_code
_entity_poly.pdbx_strand_id
1 'polypeptide(L)'
;MTKALRVPDYLGHILKAIERYTDDMDELALLGNELVQDAVISNIEIIGEASNNIQRVDAEFAALHEDIPWLVMYTMRDRVSHGYDKVDLEIV
;
A
#
# COMPACT_ATOMS: atom_id res chain seq x y z
N MET A 1 -17.58 20.28 -8.93
CA MET A 1 -17.47 18.83 -9.22
C MET A 1 -16.00 18.50 -8.98
N THR A 2 -15.54 17.64 -8.07
CA THR A 2 -15.76 16.19 -7.98
C THR A 2 -15.05 15.67 -6.70
N LYS A 3 -15.43 16.14 -5.49
CA LYS A 3 -14.68 15.78 -4.26
C LYS A 3 -15.02 14.35 -3.77
N ALA A 4 -16.29 13.95 -3.90
CA ALA A 4 -16.82 12.70 -3.35
C ALA A 4 -16.38 11.41 -4.07
N LEU A 5 -15.91 11.48 -5.33
CA LEU A 5 -15.50 10.28 -6.07
C LEU A 5 -14.05 9.83 -5.74
N ARG A 6 -13.21 10.70 -5.17
CA ARG A 6 -11.77 10.42 -5.06
C ARG A 6 -11.42 9.43 -3.94
N VAL A 7 -12.09 9.51 -2.80
CA VAL A 7 -11.81 8.58 -1.67
C VAL A 7 -12.20 7.14 -2.02
N PRO A 8 -13.40 6.86 -2.56
CA PRO A 8 -13.75 5.51 -3.01
C PRO A 8 -12.76 4.95 -4.05
N ASP A 9 -12.29 5.76 -5.00
CA ASP A 9 -11.30 5.34 -5.99
C ASP A 9 -9.97 4.93 -5.34
N TYR A 10 -9.46 5.74 -4.40
CA TYR A 10 -8.22 5.43 -3.67
C TYR A 10 -8.35 4.19 -2.78
N LEU A 11 -9.50 4.00 -2.11
CA LEU A 11 -9.80 2.78 -1.37
C LEU A 11 -9.83 1.57 -2.31
N GLY A 12 -10.42 1.70 -3.50
CA GLY A 12 -10.39 0.66 -4.53
C GLY A 12 -8.98 0.30 -4.99
N HIS A 13 -8.08 1.28 -5.12
CA HIS A 13 -6.66 1.03 -5.41
C HIS A 13 -5.97 0.26 -4.29
N ILE A 14 -6.22 0.61 -3.02
CA ILE A 14 -5.66 -0.08 -1.85
C ILE A 14 -6.12 -1.53 -1.82
N LEU A 15 -7.44 -1.77 -1.92
CA LEU A 15 -8.01 -3.13 -1.91
C LEU A 15 -7.40 -4.00 -3.02
N LYS A 16 -7.35 -3.47 -4.24
CA LYS A 16 -6.78 -4.18 -5.39
C LYS A 16 -5.29 -4.50 -5.21
N ALA A 17 -4.54 -3.63 -4.53
CA ALA A 17 -3.13 -3.85 -4.26
C ALA A 17 -2.91 -4.94 -3.19
N ILE A 18 -3.78 -5.03 -2.19
CA ILE A 18 -3.75 -6.06 -1.14
C ILE A 18 -4.07 -7.45 -1.70
N GLU A 19 -5.04 -7.57 -2.60
CA GLU A 19 -5.53 -8.86 -3.12
C GLU A 19 -4.62 -9.50 -4.20
N ARG A 20 -3.57 -8.81 -4.64
CA ARG A 20 -2.77 -9.25 -5.79
C ARG A 20 -1.54 -10.05 -5.38
N TYR A 21 -1.34 -11.16 -6.08
CA TYR A 21 -0.12 -11.99 -6.11
C TYR A 21 0.16 -12.87 -4.87
N THR A 22 -0.49 -12.65 -3.73
CA THR A 22 -0.17 -13.37 -2.48
C THR A 22 -1.25 -14.32 -1.94
N ASP A 23 -2.44 -14.37 -2.56
CA ASP A 23 -3.63 -15.07 -2.00
C ASP A 23 -3.43 -16.58 -1.73
N ASP A 24 -2.64 -17.27 -2.58
CA ASP A 24 -2.33 -18.70 -2.46
C ASP A 24 -0.82 -18.96 -2.23
N MET A 25 -0.09 -17.97 -1.72
CA MET A 25 1.37 -18.01 -1.63
C MET A 25 1.82 -17.93 -0.17
N ASP A 26 2.62 -18.92 0.25
CA ASP A 26 3.27 -18.87 1.55
C ASP A 26 4.56 -18.03 1.51
N GLU A 27 5.13 -17.78 2.69
CA GLU A 27 6.34 -16.98 2.86
C GLU A 27 7.52 -17.51 2.03
N LEU A 28 7.73 -18.84 2.02
CA LEU A 28 8.83 -19.45 1.26
C LEU A 28 8.64 -19.27 -0.25
N ALA A 29 7.41 -19.38 -0.73
CA ALA A 29 7.08 -19.16 -2.13
C ALA A 29 7.25 -17.67 -2.54
N LEU A 30 6.96 -16.72 -1.64
CA LEU A 30 7.25 -15.30 -1.86
C LEU A 30 8.77 -15.05 -1.92
N LEU A 31 9.51 -15.52 -0.91
CA LEU A 31 10.97 -15.31 -0.81
C LEU A 31 11.75 -15.99 -1.96
N GLY A 32 11.20 -17.03 -2.58
CA GLY A 32 11.77 -17.69 -3.74
C GLY A 32 11.45 -17.05 -5.10
N ASN A 33 10.62 -16.00 -5.16
CA ASN A 33 10.10 -15.44 -6.41
C ASN A 33 10.29 -13.91 -6.50
N GLU A 34 11.45 -13.49 -7.03
CA GLU A 34 11.83 -12.08 -7.18
C GLU A 34 10.78 -11.26 -7.95
N LEU A 35 10.16 -11.82 -9.00
CA LEU A 35 9.13 -11.11 -9.77
C LEU A 35 7.90 -10.77 -8.90
N VAL A 36 7.53 -11.68 -8.00
CA VAL A 36 6.40 -11.44 -7.10
C VAL A 36 6.80 -10.48 -5.97
N GLN A 37 8.04 -10.55 -5.48
CA GLN A 37 8.56 -9.56 -4.52
C GLN A 37 8.52 -8.15 -5.10
N ASP A 38 9.01 -7.95 -6.33
CA ASP A 38 8.94 -6.66 -7.02
C ASP A 38 7.49 -6.17 -7.17
N ALA A 39 6.56 -7.09 -7.48
CA ALA A 39 5.14 -6.77 -7.60
C ALA A 39 4.51 -6.38 -6.26
N VAL A 40 4.86 -7.06 -5.16
CA VAL A 40 4.41 -6.74 -3.80
C VAL A 40 4.96 -5.39 -3.34
N ILE A 41 6.26 -5.12 -3.59
CA ILE A 41 6.89 -3.82 -3.31
C ILE A 41 6.13 -2.70 -4.04
N SER A 42 5.85 -2.88 -5.34
CA SER A 42 5.08 -1.90 -6.10
C SER A 42 3.65 -1.71 -5.56
N ASN A 43 3.01 -2.78 -5.08
CA ASN A 43 1.69 -2.69 -4.44
C ASN A 43 1.74 -1.85 -3.14
N ILE A 44 2.79 -1.99 -2.32
CA ILE A 44 2.99 -1.16 -1.11
C ILE A 44 3.15 0.32 -1.48
N GLU A 45 3.84 0.61 -2.59
CA GLU A 45 3.95 1.99 -3.07
C GLU A 45 2.59 2.58 -3.46
N ILE A 46 1.76 1.80 -4.16
CA ILE A 46 0.39 2.19 -4.54
C ILE A 46 -0.45 2.47 -3.28
N ILE A 47 -0.36 1.60 -2.28
CA ILE A 47 -1.08 1.74 -1.00
C ILE A 47 -0.67 3.03 -0.30
N GLY A 48 0.63 3.31 -0.22
CA GLY A 48 1.13 4.52 0.43
C GLY A 48 0.72 5.80 -0.30
N GLU A 49 0.78 5.80 -1.62
CA GLU A 49 0.35 6.95 -2.44
C GLU A 49 -1.16 7.20 -2.34
N ALA A 50 -1.97 6.14 -2.38
CA ALA A 50 -3.42 6.25 -2.18
C ALA A 50 -3.76 6.80 -0.78
N SER A 51 -3.08 6.33 0.26
CA SER A 51 -3.25 6.78 1.64
C SER A 51 -2.92 8.27 1.83
N ASN A 52 -1.84 8.74 1.20
CA ASN A 52 -1.49 10.17 1.20
C ASN A 52 -2.55 11.00 0.46
N ASN A 53 -3.03 10.51 -0.68
CA ASN A 53 -4.06 11.22 -1.45
C ASN A 53 -5.39 11.32 -0.70
N ILE A 54 -5.82 10.28 0.02
CA ILE A 54 -7.00 10.34 0.90
C ILE A 54 -6.85 11.45 1.94
N GLN A 55 -5.74 11.48 2.68
CA GLN A 55 -5.48 12.53 3.68
C GLN A 55 -5.49 13.94 3.08
N ARG A 56 -4.98 14.11 1.85
CA ARG A 56 -4.97 15.40 1.13
C ARG A 56 -6.34 15.84 0.63
N VAL A 57 -7.13 14.92 0.10
CA VAL A 57 -8.41 15.26 -0.55
C VAL A 57 -9.56 15.29 0.45
N ASP A 58 -9.48 14.53 1.54
CA ASP A 58 -10.51 14.42 2.58
C ASP A 58 -9.92 14.07 3.95
N ALA A 59 -9.35 15.08 4.62
CA ALA A 59 -8.76 14.93 5.95
C ALA A 59 -9.79 14.57 7.04
N GLU A 60 -11.05 14.99 6.88
CA GLU A 60 -12.12 14.65 7.84
C GLU A 60 -12.45 13.16 7.76
N PHE A 61 -12.53 12.58 6.55
CA PHE A 61 -12.66 11.14 6.38
C PHE A 61 -11.50 10.38 7.04
N ALA A 62 -10.26 10.78 6.76
CA ALA A 62 -9.09 10.13 7.35
C ALA A 62 -9.10 10.20 8.89
N ALA A 63 -9.51 11.33 9.48
CA ALA A 63 -9.62 11.50 10.93
C ALA A 63 -10.76 10.68 11.54
N LEU A 64 -11.87 10.49 10.82
CA LEU A 64 -12.98 9.64 11.27
C LEU A 64 -12.60 8.14 11.26
N HIS A 65 -11.61 7.77 10.45
CA HIS A 65 -11.07 6.42 10.30
C HIS A 65 -9.62 6.35 10.81
N GLU A 66 -9.39 6.82 12.05
CA GLU A 66 -8.06 6.86 12.68
C GLU A 66 -7.46 5.49 13.03
N ASP A 67 -8.28 4.44 13.01
CA ASP A 67 -7.87 3.05 13.16
C ASP A 67 -7.04 2.55 11.98
N ILE A 68 -7.22 3.16 10.81
CA ILE A 68 -6.40 2.90 9.62
C ILE A 68 -5.11 3.72 9.74
N PRO A 69 -3.92 3.10 9.67
CA PRO A 69 -2.66 3.77 9.93
C PRO A 69 -2.16 4.54 8.69
N TRP A 70 -2.94 5.53 8.22
CA TRP A 70 -2.71 6.26 6.97
C TRP A 70 -1.30 6.81 6.80
N LEU A 71 -0.75 7.40 7.87
CA LEU A 71 0.61 7.94 7.87
C LEU A 71 1.65 6.84 7.74
N VAL A 72 1.48 5.72 8.44
CA VAL A 72 2.39 4.57 8.36
C VAL A 72 2.37 4.01 6.94
N MET A 73 1.18 3.76 6.38
CA MET A 73 1.01 3.28 5.00
C MET A 73 1.70 4.21 4.00
N TYR A 74 1.53 5.52 4.15
CA TYR A 74 2.24 6.50 3.33
C TYR A 74 3.76 6.40 3.47
N THR A 75 4.29 6.39 4.69
CA THR A 75 5.74 6.34 4.93
C THR A 75 6.39 5.01 4.53
N MET A 76 5.62 3.91 4.47
CA MET A 76 6.11 2.62 4.01
C MET A 76 6.53 2.62 2.55
N ARG A 77 5.89 3.43 1.69
CA ARG A 77 6.33 3.65 0.29
C ARG A 77 7.80 4.08 0.21
N ASP A 78 8.20 5.01 1.07
CA ASP A 78 9.57 5.53 1.06
C ASP A 78 10.54 4.46 1.60
N ARG A 79 10.10 3.61 2.52
CA ARG A 79 10.91 2.54 3.08
C ARG A 79 11.16 1.41 2.08
N VAL A 80 10.16 1.03 1.28
CA VAL A 80 10.31 -0.03 0.27
C VAL A 80 11.04 0.44 -0.99
N SER A 81 10.93 1.73 -1.34
CA SER A 81 11.59 2.31 -2.53
C SER A 81 13.09 2.62 -2.33
N HIS A 82 13.56 2.82 -1.09
CA HIS A 82 14.95 3.20 -0.80
C HIS A 82 15.90 2.03 -0.57
N GLY A 83 15.50 0.80 -0.89
CA GLY A 83 16.44 -0.30 -1.02
C GLY A 83 15.78 -1.64 -1.06
N TYR A 84 15.46 -2.15 -2.25
CA TYR A 84 15.24 -3.58 -2.45
C TYR A 84 16.44 -4.43 -1.93
N ASP A 85 17.65 -3.85 -1.87
CA ASP A 85 18.84 -4.45 -1.22
C ASP A 85 18.85 -4.40 0.33
N LYS A 86 17.92 -3.66 0.96
CA LYS A 86 17.86 -3.43 2.43
C LYS A 86 16.46 -3.61 3.04
N VAL A 87 15.45 -3.86 2.21
CA VAL A 87 14.10 -4.19 2.65
C VAL A 87 14.16 -5.61 3.17
N ASP A 88 13.90 -5.74 4.46
CA ASP A 88 13.73 -7.03 5.10
C ASP A 88 12.38 -7.61 4.65
N LEU A 89 12.43 -8.51 3.67
CA LEU A 89 11.25 -9.17 3.13
C LEU A 89 10.59 -10.12 4.14
N GLU A 90 11.23 -10.43 5.28
CA GLU A 90 10.59 -11.16 6.39
C GLU A 90 9.64 -10.26 7.20
N ILE A 91 9.74 -8.93 7.06
CA ILE A 91 8.90 -7.94 7.78
C ILE A 91 7.76 -7.39 6.91
N VAL A 92 7.86 -7.52 5.58
CA VAL A 92 6.88 -7.05 4.60
C VAL A 92 5.74 -8.06 4.43
#